data_AF-A0AAW7IHB5-F1
#
_entry.id   AF-A0AAW7IHB5-F1
#
_cell.length_a   1.000
_cell.length_b   1.000
_cell.length_c   1.000
_cell.angle_alpha   90.00
_cell.angle_beta   90.00
_cell.angle_gamma   90.00
#
_symmetry.space_group_name_H-M   'P 1'
#
loop_
_entity.id
_entity.type
_entity.pdbx_description
1 polymer ?
#
loop_
_entity_poly.entity_id
_entity_poly.type
_entity_poly.pdbx_seq_one_letter_code
_entity_poly.pdbx_strand_id
1 'polypeptide(L)'
;MRSKKLIVPIILATSLTLAACGTKEETKKEAPKTEETSNSKAVSIADGAQDMKQVLADMKTQLTAKDAAKVKDSGEELEEKWQVFEDSVKEKSPDLYEKVETPLHTIEAGAKVEPLDAKTLDKAATELDGVLTEVQNLK
;
A
#
# COMPACT_ATOMS: atom_id res chain seq x y z
N MET A 1 -23.59 1.17 -28.41
CA MET A 1 -24.50 2.07 -27.67
C MET A 1 -23.80 2.46 -26.37
N ARG A 2 -23.43 3.74 -26.21
CA ARG A 2 -22.73 4.28 -25.03
C ARG A 2 -23.77 4.87 -24.08
N SER A 3 -23.99 4.24 -22.92
CA SER A 3 -24.83 4.79 -21.86
C SER A 3 -23.98 5.63 -20.91
N LYS A 4 -24.10 6.96 -21.02
CA LYS A 4 -23.59 7.93 -20.06
C LYS A 4 -24.59 8.00 -18.90
N LYS A 5 -24.19 7.59 -17.70
CA LYS A 5 -24.96 7.83 -16.47
C LYS A 5 -24.49 9.16 -15.87
N LEU A 6 -25.33 10.18 -15.97
CA LEU A 6 -25.18 11.47 -15.31
C LEU A 6 -25.80 11.35 -13.91
N ILE A 7 -25.01 11.56 -12.86
CA ILE A 7 -25.51 11.76 -11.49
C ILE A 7 -25.32 13.25 -11.17
N VAL A 8 -26.45 13.94 -11.06
CA VAL A 8 -26.56 15.37 -10.74
C VAL A 8 -26.64 15.52 -9.21
N PRO A 9 -25.98 16.54 -8.61
CA PRO A 9 -25.85 16.68 -7.16
C PRO A 9 -27.14 17.17 -6.48
N ILE A 10 -27.46 16.59 -5.32
CA ILE A 10 -28.48 17.09 -4.40
C ILE A 10 -27.85 18.23 -3.58
N ILE A 11 -28.18 19.47 -3.96
CA ILE A 11 -27.88 20.67 -3.17
C ILE A 11 -29.02 20.81 -2.15
N LEU A 12 -28.77 20.41 -0.90
CA LEU A 12 -29.68 20.69 0.21
C LEU A 12 -29.32 22.06 0.79
N ALA A 13 -29.98 23.10 0.28
CA ALA A 13 -29.90 24.46 0.79
C ALA A 13 -30.86 24.62 1.98
N THR A 14 -30.33 24.68 3.19
CA THR A 14 -31.07 25.18 4.36
C THR A 14 -30.59 26.58 4.72
N SER A 15 -31.55 27.49 4.70
CA SER A 15 -31.45 28.94 4.80
C SER A 15 -31.25 29.46 6.23
N LEU A 16 -30.39 30.47 6.32
CA LEU A 16 -30.44 31.70 7.13
C LEU A 16 -31.00 31.63 8.56
N THR A 17 -30.13 31.89 9.53
CA THR A 17 -30.47 32.77 10.66
C THR A 17 -29.47 33.93 10.71
N LEU A 18 -30.03 35.15 10.80
CA LEU A 18 -29.32 36.43 10.79
C LEU A 18 -28.91 36.83 12.22
N ALA A 19 -27.67 37.31 12.31
CA ALA A 19 -27.16 38.42 13.12
C ALA A 19 -27.30 38.39 14.66
N ALA A 20 -26.20 38.04 15.33
CA ALA A 20 -25.77 38.70 16.56
C ALA A 20 -24.51 39.51 16.26
N CYS A 21 -24.55 40.82 16.53
CA CYS A 21 -23.46 41.78 16.35
C CYS A 21 -22.25 41.42 17.22
N GLY A 22 -21.07 41.38 16.59
CA GLY A 22 -19.79 41.27 17.29
C GLY A 22 -18.62 41.27 16.31
N THR A 23 -18.23 42.45 15.83
CA THR A 23 -16.91 42.85 15.31
C THR A 23 -15.90 41.74 14.97
N LYS A 24 -15.59 41.57 13.68
CA LYS A 24 -14.25 41.79 13.04
C LYS A 24 -14.12 41.03 11.70
N GLU A 25 -13.83 41.82 10.66
CA GLU A 25 -13.34 41.56 9.29
C GLU A 25 -13.14 40.16 8.71
N GLU A 26 -13.44 40.10 7.41
CA GLU A 26 -13.30 39.02 6.44
C GLU A 26 -11.84 38.59 6.20
N THR A 27 -11.59 37.28 6.06
CA THR A 27 -10.67 36.73 5.04
C THR A 27 -11.09 35.31 4.69
N LYS A 28 -11.46 35.13 3.43
CA LYS A 28 -11.70 33.86 2.76
C LYS A 28 -10.36 33.18 2.46
N LYS A 29 -10.07 32.01 3.05
CA LYS A 29 -9.09 31.05 2.53
C LYS A 29 -9.29 29.66 3.14
N GLU A 30 -9.37 28.69 2.24
CA GLU A 30 -9.15 27.24 2.34
C GLU A 30 -9.41 26.51 3.66
N ALA A 31 -10.21 25.44 3.55
CA ALA A 31 -10.25 24.36 4.52
C ALA A 31 -8.82 23.92 4.86
N PRO A 32 -8.44 23.84 6.15
CA PRO A 32 -7.24 23.13 6.52
C PRO A 32 -7.43 21.68 6.08
N LYS A 33 -6.61 21.23 5.11
CA LYS A 33 -6.22 19.84 5.07
C LYS A 33 -5.70 19.56 6.47
N THR A 34 -6.41 18.69 7.18
CA THR A 34 -5.90 18.06 8.39
C THR A 34 -4.59 17.39 7.98
N GLU A 35 -3.49 18.09 8.20
CA GLU A 35 -2.19 17.46 8.31
C GLU A 35 -2.33 16.55 9.52
N GLU A 36 -2.59 15.27 9.27
CA GLU A 36 -2.38 14.25 10.27
C GLU A 36 -0.89 14.30 10.62
N THR A 37 -0.62 15.00 11.71
CA THR A 37 0.62 14.87 12.46
C THR A 37 0.63 13.47 13.05
N SER A 38 0.86 12.46 12.20
CA SER A 38 1.18 11.12 12.62
C SER A 38 2.60 11.16 13.15
N ASN A 39 2.72 11.23 14.47
CA ASN A 39 3.94 10.95 15.21
C ASN A 39 4.24 9.42 15.17
N SER A 40 4.14 8.84 13.98
CA SER A 40 4.60 7.51 13.64
C SER A 40 6.03 7.71 13.17
N LYS A 41 6.99 7.08 13.86
CA LYS A 41 8.36 7.02 13.36
C LYS A 41 8.29 6.48 11.93
N ALA A 42 8.63 7.31 10.94
CA ALA A 42 8.64 6.88 9.54
C ALA A 42 9.52 5.62 9.43
N VAL A 43 8.96 4.55 8.87
CA VAL A 43 9.70 3.31 8.62
C VAL A 43 10.77 3.63 7.58
N SER A 44 12.03 3.27 7.87
CA SER A 44 13.09 3.45 6.88
C SER A 44 12.94 2.41 5.77
N ILE A 45 13.41 2.72 4.56
CA ILE A 45 13.40 1.75 3.45
C ILE A 45 14.12 0.45 3.84
N ALA A 46 15.22 0.56 4.60
CA ALA A 46 15.98 -0.59 5.04
C ALA A 46 15.21 -1.47 6.03
N ASP A 47 14.49 -0.86 6.98
CA ASP A 47 13.65 -1.59 7.94
C ASP A 47 12.45 -2.24 7.24
N GLY A 48 11.76 -1.49 6.35
CA GLY A 48 10.62 -2.00 5.59
C GLY A 48 10.99 -3.18 4.68
N ALA A 49 12.13 -3.08 3.99
CA ALA A 49 12.64 -4.18 3.17
C ALA A 49 13.01 -5.41 4.02
N GLN A 50 13.61 -5.20 5.19
CA GLN A 50 13.94 -6.31 6.10
C GLN A 50 12.66 -7.00 6.62
N ASP A 51 11.64 -6.25 6.99
CA ASP A 51 10.36 -6.79 7.45
C ASP A 51 9.69 -7.64 6.35
N MET A 52 9.64 -7.16 5.11
CA MET A 52 9.12 -7.95 3.98
C MET A 52 9.93 -9.24 3.75
N LYS A 53 11.26 -9.20 3.89
CA LYS A 53 12.10 -10.41 3.77
C LYS A 53 11.79 -11.44 4.85
N GLN A 54 11.46 -11.00 6.07
CA GLN A 54 11.02 -11.91 7.13
C GLN A 54 9.69 -12.59 6.77
N VAL A 55 8.72 -11.83 6.26
CA VAL A 55 7.43 -12.38 5.80
C VAL A 55 7.64 -13.38 4.66
N LEU A 56 8.57 -13.13 3.72
CA LEU A 56 8.91 -14.08 2.65
C LEU A 56 9.51 -15.39 3.17
N ALA A 57 10.37 -15.33 4.20
CA ALA A 57 10.93 -16.52 4.81
C ALA A 57 9.84 -17.39 5.47
N ASP A 58 8.87 -16.74 6.12
CA ASP A 58 7.72 -17.41 6.73
C ASP A 58 6.80 -18.00 5.64
N MET A 59 6.50 -17.23 4.59
CA MET A 59 5.72 -17.69 3.44
C MET A 59 6.32 -18.93 2.79
N LYS A 60 7.64 -18.99 2.59
CA LYS A 60 8.33 -20.17 2.04
C LYS A 60 8.17 -21.41 2.94
N THR A 61 8.17 -21.23 4.25
CA THR A 61 7.94 -22.31 5.22
C THR A 61 6.51 -22.81 5.13
N GLN A 62 5.53 -21.91 5.03
CA GLN A 62 4.11 -22.24 4.88
C GLN A 62 3.83 -22.94 3.54
N LEU A 63 4.50 -22.52 2.47
CA LEU A 63 4.41 -23.13 1.15
C LEU A 63 4.90 -24.59 1.17
N THR A 64 6.00 -24.85 1.87
CA THR A 64 6.52 -26.21 2.10
C THR A 64 5.54 -27.06 2.92
N ALA A 65 4.89 -26.44 3.92
CA ALA A 65 3.84 -27.08 4.71
C ALA A 65 2.51 -27.25 3.97
N LYS A 66 2.37 -26.69 2.76
CA LYS A 66 1.13 -26.64 1.97
C LYS A 66 -0.04 -25.97 2.71
N ASP A 67 0.26 -25.01 3.57
CA ASP A 67 -0.74 -24.26 4.34
C ASP A 67 -1.27 -23.08 3.52
N ALA A 68 -2.27 -23.34 2.67
CA ALA A 68 -2.81 -22.34 1.74
C ALA A 68 -3.38 -21.10 2.42
N ALA A 69 -4.00 -21.25 3.59
CA ALA A 69 -4.52 -20.13 4.36
C ALA A 69 -3.39 -19.19 4.80
N LYS A 70 -2.31 -19.73 5.36
CA LYS A 70 -1.17 -18.90 5.78
C LYS A 70 -0.40 -18.30 4.61
N VAL A 71 -0.25 -19.03 3.51
CA VAL A 71 0.38 -18.50 2.29
C VAL A 71 -0.40 -17.30 1.77
N LYS A 72 -1.74 -17.33 1.82
CA LYS A 72 -2.59 -16.19 1.51
C LYS A 72 -2.36 -15.03 2.49
N ASP A 73 -2.39 -15.29 3.79
CA ASP A 73 -2.17 -14.26 4.81
C ASP A 73 -0.81 -13.56 4.63
N SER A 74 0.26 -14.32 4.38
CA SER A 74 1.58 -13.74 4.10
C SER A 74 1.63 -12.97 2.78
N GLY A 75 0.88 -13.38 1.76
CA GLY A 75 0.75 -12.61 0.52
C GLY A 75 0.08 -11.25 0.73
N GLU A 76 -0.95 -11.18 1.57
CA GLU A 76 -1.62 -9.92 1.96
C GLU A 76 -0.71 -9.06 2.85
N GLU A 77 -0.01 -9.67 3.81
CA GLU A 77 0.93 -8.95 4.68
C GLU A 77 2.09 -8.32 3.89
N LEU A 78 2.60 -8.98 2.85
CA LEU A 78 3.65 -8.40 2.00
C LEU A 78 3.23 -7.07 1.36
N GLU A 79 2.01 -7.00 0.85
CA GLU A 79 1.44 -5.78 0.25
C GLU A 79 1.27 -4.68 1.31
N GLU A 80 0.72 -5.03 2.48
CA GLU A 80 0.57 -4.09 3.59
C GLU A 80 1.91 -3.49 4.04
N LYS A 81 2.97 -4.31 4.10
CA LYS A 81 4.32 -3.84 4.44
C LYS A 81 4.91 -2.96 3.35
N TRP A 82 4.71 -3.32 2.08
CA TRP A 82 5.22 -2.57 0.94
C TRP A 82 4.67 -1.14 0.88
N GLN A 83 3.34 -0.99 1.02
CA GLN A 83 2.64 0.29 0.98
C GLN A 83 3.16 1.33 1.98
N VAL A 84 3.78 0.91 3.08
CA VAL A 84 4.33 1.83 4.11
C VAL A 84 5.51 2.64 3.58
N PHE A 85 6.29 2.10 2.64
CA PHE A 85 7.55 2.72 2.19
C PHE A 85 7.75 2.72 0.67
N GLU A 86 6.81 2.19 -0.11
CA GLU A 86 6.90 2.07 -1.57
C GLU A 86 7.17 3.42 -2.26
N ASP A 87 6.53 4.50 -1.79
CA ASP A 87 6.68 5.84 -2.37
C ASP A 87 8.11 6.34 -2.20
N SER A 88 8.74 6.06 -1.05
CA SER A 88 10.15 6.42 -0.80
C SER A 88 11.11 5.65 -1.71
N VAL A 89 10.79 4.38 -2.01
CA VAL A 89 11.58 3.59 -2.98
C VAL A 89 11.39 4.15 -4.39
N LYS A 90 10.14 4.45 -4.78
CA LYS A 90 9.79 5.01 -6.08
C LYS A 90 10.47 6.35 -6.35
N GLU A 91 10.52 7.23 -5.36
CA GLU A 91 11.21 8.53 -5.47
C GLU A 91 12.73 8.36 -5.67
N LYS A 92 13.35 7.39 -4.99
CA LYS A 92 14.81 7.16 -5.06
C LYS A 92 15.24 6.31 -6.26
N SER A 93 14.43 5.33 -6.62
CA SER A 93 14.70 4.37 -7.69
C SER A 93 13.39 3.81 -8.26
N PRO A 94 12.81 4.45 -9.30
CA PRO A 94 11.64 3.94 -10.00
C PRO A 94 11.84 2.53 -10.58
N ASP A 95 13.06 2.20 -11.00
CA ASP A 95 13.41 0.86 -11.52
C ASP A 95 13.29 -0.21 -10.42
N LEU A 96 13.77 0.07 -9.20
CA LEU A 96 13.63 -0.89 -8.09
C LEU A 96 12.18 -1.01 -7.61
N TYR A 97 11.43 0.08 -7.63
CA TYR A 97 9.99 0.05 -7.38
C TYR A 97 9.29 -0.94 -8.33
N GLU A 98 9.44 -0.78 -9.65
CA GLU A 98 8.82 -1.68 -10.64
C GLU A 98 9.27 -3.15 -10.50
N LYS A 99 10.54 -3.36 -10.10
CA LYS A 99 11.09 -4.70 -9.83
C LYS A 99 10.53 -5.36 -8.57
N VAL A 100 10.09 -4.59 -7.57
CA VAL A 100 9.38 -5.12 -6.38
C VAL A 100 7.94 -5.50 -6.76
N GLU A 101 7.25 -4.60 -7.46
CA GLU A 101 5.84 -4.73 -7.85
C GLU A 101 5.54 -6.04 -8.59
N THR A 102 6.43 -6.44 -9.50
CA THR A 102 6.19 -7.61 -10.37
C THR A 102 6.09 -8.94 -9.59
N PRO A 103 7.11 -9.36 -8.83
CA PRO A 103 7.01 -10.58 -8.04
C PRO A 103 6.01 -10.45 -6.88
N LEU A 104 5.83 -9.25 -6.30
CA LEU A 104 4.82 -9.02 -5.25
C LEU A 104 3.40 -9.31 -5.75
N HIS A 105 2.99 -8.75 -6.88
CA HIS A 105 1.69 -9.05 -7.48
C HIS A 105 1.53 -10.51 -7.89
N THR A 106 2.62 -11.17 -8.32
CA THR A 106 2.60 -12.61 -8.62
C THR A 106 2.30 -13.44 -7.37
N ILE A 107 2.90 -13.07 -6.23
CA ILE A 107 2.62 -13.69 -4.93
C ILE A 107 1.18 -13.44 -4.52
N GLU A 108 0.71 -12.19 -4.52
CA GLU A 108 -0.62 -11.81 -4.07
C GLU A 108 -1.72 -12.54 -4.85
N ALA A 109 -1.57 -12.62 -6.18
CA ALA A 109 -2.49 -13.33 -7.05
C ALA A 109 -2.38 -14.86 -6.86
N GLY A 110 -1.16 -15.39 -6.84
CA GLY A 110 -0.92 -16.84 -6.76
C GLY A 110 -1.31 -17.45 -5.41
N ALA A 111 -1.17 -16.69 -4.32
CA ALA A 111 -1.53 -17.13 -2.97
C ALA A 111 -3.05 -17.29 -2.78
N LYS A 112 -3.86 -16.68 -3.65
CA LYS A 112 -5.32 -16.78 -3.67
C LYS A 112 -5.84 -17.95 -4.51
N VAL A 113 -4.96 -18.72 -5.16
CA VAL A 113 -5.31 -19.84 -6.04
C VAL A 113 -5.20 -21.17 -5.31
N GLU A 114 -6.20 -22.03 -5.46
CA GLU A 114 -6.20 -23.41 -4.97
C GLU A 114 -6.37 -24.43 -6.11
N PRO A 115 -5.51 -25.47 -6.18
CA PRO A 115 -4.35 -25.72 -5.32
C PRO A 115 -3.22 -24.70 -5.57
N LEU A 116 -2.40 -24.45 -4.55
CA LEU A 116 -1.25 -23.56 -4.65
C LEU A 116 -0.29 -24.01 -5.76
N ASP A 117 0.10 -23.08 -6.63
CA ASP A 117 1.25 -23.27 -7.53
C ASP A 117 2.55 -22.97 -6.78
N ALA A 118 3.01 -23.96 -6.01
CA ALA A 118 4.19 -23.82 -5.16
C ALA A 118 5.47 -23.46 -5.94
N LYS A 119 5.59 -23.87 -7.21
CA LYS A 119 6.76 -23.54 -8.01
C LYS A 119 6.76 -22.07 -8.40
N THR A 120 5.62 -21.56 -8.83
CA THR A 120 5.47 -20.14 -9.19
C THR A 120 5.64 -19.24 -7.96
N LEU A 121 5.04 -19.61 -6.83
CA LEU A 121 5.14 -18.86 -5.57
C LEU A 121 6.56 -18.86 -5.00
N ASP A 122 7.28 -19.99 -4.99
CA ASP A 122 8.67 -20.04 -4.51
C ASP A 122 9.62 -19.22 -5.39
N LYS A 123 9.40 -19.25 -6.72
CA LYS A 123 10.14 -18.43 -7.67
C LYS A 123 9.91 -16.95 -7.40
N ALA A 124 8.65 -16.51 -7.32
CA ALA A 124 8.31 -15.11 -7.08
C ALA A 124 8.84 -14.63 -5.71
N ALA A 125 8.73 -15.46 -4.66
CA ALA A 125 9.30 -15.16 -3.35
C ALA A 125 10.83 -14.99 -3.38
N THR A 126 11.52 -15.81 -4.17
CA THR A 126 12.98 -15.70 -4.35
C THR A 126 13.38 -14.46 -5.15
N GLU A 127 12.63 -14.13 -6.20
CA GLU A 127 12.84 -12.90 -6.98
C GLU A 127 12.60 -11.65 -6.12
N LEU A 128 11.51 -11.62 -5.34
CA LEU A 128 11.22 -10.51 -4.44
C LEU A 128 12.30 -10.35 -3.36
N ASP A 129 12.75 -11.43 -2.70
CA ASP A 129 13.84 -11.37 -1.70
C ASP A 129 15.14 -10.80 -2.28
N GLY A 130 15.46 -11.15 -3.53
CA GLY A 130 16.60 -10.61 -4.26
C GLY A 130 16.50 -9.10 -4.46
N VAL A 131 15.36 -8.62 -4.99
CA VAL A 131 15.13 -7.18 -5.21
C VAL A 131 15.09 -6.42 -3.88
N LEU A 132 14.46 -6.98 -2.84
CA LEU A 132 14.44 -6.37 -1.49
C LEU A 132 15.83 -6.20 -0.90
N THR A 133 16.79 -7.06 -1.27
CA THR A 133 18.21 -6.86 -0.90
C THR A 133 18.81 -5.62 -1.56
N GLU A 134 18.44 -5.32 -2.80
CA GLU A 134 18.86 -4.08 -3.47
C GLU A 134 18.17 -2.86 -2.85
N VAL A 135 16.86 -2.95 -2.59
CA VAL A 135 16.06 -1.91 -1.93
C VAL A 135 16.59 -1.57 -0.55
N GLN A 136 16.96 -2.58 0.25
CA GLN A 136 17.52 -2.38 1.60
C GLN A 136 18.81 -1.54 1.61
N ASN A 137 19.54 -1.49 0.49
CA ASN A 137 20.78 -0.74 0.34
C ASN A 137 20.57 0.68 -0.21
N LEU A 138 19.33 1.11 -0.47
CA LEU A 138 19.01 2.49 -0.84
C LEU A 138 19.28 3.43 0.34
N LYS A 139 19.93 4.56 0.04
CA LYS A 139 20.23 5.64 0.99
C LYS A 139 19.14 6.68 1.01
#